data_AF-A0A5N5E2B3-F1
#
_entry.id   AF-A0A5N5E2B3-F1
#
_cell.length_a   1.000
_cell.length_b   1.000
_cell.length_c   1.000
_cell.angle_alpha   90.00
_cell.angle_beta   90.00
_cell.angle_gamma   90.00
#
_symmetry.space_group_name_H-M   'P 1'
#
loop_
_entity.id
_entity.type
_entity.pdbx_description
1 polymer ?
#
loop_
_entity_poly.entity_id
_entity_poly.type
_entity_poly.pdbx_seq_one_letter_code
_entity_poly.pdbx_strand_id
1 'polypeptide(L)'
;MVAALVFIALVVAAIGSLGAPLITSVAEDYDVSLSTAQWTLTITLLTGAVATPLLGRLGAAHRRRKVVLSTLTVVALGSVATVVPAPFVVLLLGRAAQGIGLGLTALMMATARQHLRDRAEGTIAMLSVASTVGIGVGYPIASLLVQVWGVRAAYLLGVVVAVAALITAVVALPADSTAAPDKESVDWWGASLLSVGLVAVLVVTSQSSWWSSRPMVVVSVLLGGAAVLAVWVAVERKVAHPLVDLTALRHPAVAGANLIMFVSGIAMYLLFTLITRFVQTPPEVGYGYGLNEVEAGLVLVPFSALGFVAGRVVPKARRKVSPFGLLIANGVVIALACVLFATVRDMGVAWPIAIMGLLGFGVGGFSAVMPQVILAVTPSEETAAAMSVNQVVRSVGFSIGSAASGVILAAHTVTGSFSPTNSGYSTAAWTACALALLTIVLAAGINASRNNRPPSQ
;
A
#
# COMPACT_ATOMS: atom_id res chain seq x y z
N MET A 1 20.64 -2.09 -14.34
CA MET A 1 19.76 -2.94 -13.50
C MET A 1 19.12 -2.19 -12.33
N VAL A 2 19.87 -1.71 -11.32
CA VAL A 2 19.29 -1.01 -10.14
C VAL A 2 18.29 0.08 -10.52
N ALA A 3 18.71 1.02 -11.37
CA ALA A 3 17.86 2.13 -11.82
C ALA A 3 16.59 1.65 -12.53
N ALA A 4 16.67 0.58 -13.33
CA ALA A 4 15.54 0.00 -14.03
C ALA A 4 14.51 -0.61 -13.07
N LEU A 5 14.95 -1.39 -12.08
CA LEU A 5 14.05 -1.98 -11.08
C LEU A 5 13.35 -0.89 -10.27
N VAL A 6 14.10 0.13 -9.84
CA VAL A 6 13.57 1.26 -9.08
C VAL A 6 12.58 2.07 -9.94
N PHE A 7 12.90 2.30 -11.21
CA PHE A 7 12.01 2.99 -12.13
C PHE A 7 10.69 2.23 -12.32
N ILE A 8 10.74 0.92 -12.58
CA ILE A 8 9.53 0.09 -12.71
C ILE A 8 8.68 0.17 -11.43
N ALA A 9 9.27 0.09 -10.24
CA ALA A 9 8.54 0.20 -8.98
C ALA A 9 7.94 1.61 -8.76
N LEU A 10 8.65 2.67 -9.15
CA LEU A 10 8.13 4.04 -9.09
C LEU A 10 6.96 4.24 -10.04
N VAL A 11 7.00 3.65 -11.24
CA VAL A 11 5.87 3.67 -12.18
C VAL A 11 4.65 2.99 -11.58
N VAL A 12 4.83 1.84 -10.92
CA VAL A 12 3.73 1.15 -10.23
C VAL A 12 3.14 2.02 -9.11
N ALA A 13 3.99 2.70 -8.34
CA ALA A 13 3.53 3.65 -7.32
C ALA A 13 2.77 4.83 -7.94
N ALA A 14 3.23 5.36 -9.07
CA ALA A 14 2.55 6.44 -9.80
C ALA A 14 1.16 6.00 -10.29
N ILE A 15 1.03 4.79 -10.84
CA ILE A 15 -0.27 4.24 -11.27
C ILE A 15 -1.23 4.06 -10.08
N GLY A 16 -0.72 3.58 -8.95
CA GLY A 16 -1.49 3.49 -7.70
C GLY A 16 -1.94 4.87 -7.20
N SER A 17 -1.18 5.92 -7.50
CA SER A 17 -1.46 7.30 -7.07
C SER A 17 -2.58 7.99 -7.85
N LEU A 18 -2.93 7.51 -9.05
CA LEU A 18 -4.02 8.06 -9.89
C LEU A 18 -5.43 7.73 -9.37
N GLY A 19 -5.58 7.13 -8.19
CA GLY A 19 -6.89 6.73 -7.66
C GLY A 19 -7.57 7.84 -6.88
N ALA A 20 -7.19 7.99 -5.60
CA ALA A 20 -7.89 8.88 -4.69
C ALA A 20 -8.02 10.36 -5.12
N PRO A 21 -6.97 11.02 -5.67
CA PRO A 21 -7.06 12.44 -6.02
C PRO A 21 -7.98 12.71 -7.23
N LEU A 22 -8.33 11.67 -7.99
CA LEU A 22 -9.15 11.78 -9.20
C LEU A 22 -10.62 11.45 -8.96
N ILE A 23 -11.02 11.04 -7.75
CA ILE A 23 -12.38 10.55 -7.47
C ILE A 23 -13.43 11.63 -7.76
N THR A 24 -13.25 12.85 -7.21
CA THR A 24 -14.20 13.95 -7.39
C THR A 24 -14.33 14.32 -8.86
N SER A 25 -13.20 14.54 -9.52
CA SER A 25 -13.17 14.96 -10.92
C SER A 25 -13.69 13.89 -11.88
N VAL A 26 -13.49 12.60 -11.57
CA VAL A 26 -14.11 11.49 -12.32
C VAL A 26 -15.62 11.49 -12.12
N ALA A 27 -16.12 11.77 -10.92
CA ALA A 27 -17.56 11.84 -10.67
C ALA A 27 -18.22 12.92 -11.53
N GLU A 28 -17.57 14.09 -11.63
CA GLU A 28 -18.02 15.22 -12.44
C GLU A 28 -17.90 14.95 -13.94
N ASP A 29 -16.74 14.47 -14.43
CA ASP A 29 -16.47 14.26 -15.87
C ASP A 29 -17.32 13.14 -16.47
N TYR A 30 -17.70 12.13 -15.68
CA TYR A 30 -18.52 10.99 -16.12
C TYR A 30 -19.99 11.08 -15.70
N ASP A 31 -20.40 12.15 -14.99
CA ASP A 31 -21.74 12.33 -14.43
C ASP A 31 -22.23 11.10 -13.62
N VAL A 32 -21.39 10.65 -12.69
CA VAL A 32 -21.68 9.52 -11.80
C VAL A 32 -21.56 9.94 -10.34
N SER A 33 -22.23 9.22 -9.43
CA SER A 33 -22.11 9.51 -8.00
C SER A 33 -20.65 9.37 -7.50
N LEU A 34 -20.27 10.11 -6.46
CA LEU A 34 -18.97 9.94 -5.78
C LEU A 34 -18.71 8.48 -5.35
N SER A 35 -19.76 7.78 -4.89
CA SER A 35 -19.67 6.37 -4.51
C SER A 35 -19.36 5.45 -5.71
N THR A 36 -19.86 5.82 -6.90
CA THR A 36 -19.55 5.15 -8.17
C THR A 36 -18.12 5.47 -8.59
N ALA A 37 -17.71 6.74 -8.58
CA ALA A 37 -16.35 7.16 -8.94
C ALA A 37 -15.28 6.59 -8.00
N GLN A 38 -15.60 6.38 -6.72
CA GLN A 38 -14.69 5.75 -5.74
C GLN A 38 -14.28 4.32 -6.16
N TRP A 39 -15.09 3.63 -6.97
CA TRP A 39 -14.71 2.33 -7.52
C TRP A 39 -13.45 2.39 -8.39
N THR A 40 -13.09 3.54 -8.94
CA THR A 40 -11.81 3.70 -9.67
C THR A 40 -10.59 3.47 -8.79
N LEU A 41 -10.66 3.79 -7.49
CA LEU A 41 -9.62 3.44 -6.53
C LEU A 41 -9.79 2.00 -6.06
N THR A 42 -11.01 1.62 -5.67
CA THR A 42 -11.31 0.31 -5.10
C THR A 42 -10.93 -0.83 -6.04
N ILE A 43 -11.30 -0.76 -7.33
CA ILE A 43 -11.04 -1.82 -8.29
C ILE A 43 -9.55 -2.03 -8.54
N THR A 44 -8.74 -0.96 -8.54
CA THR A 44 -7.29 -1.03 -8.72
C THR A 44 -6.61 -1.68 -7.51
N LEU A 45 -7.03 -1.34 -6.30
CA LEU A 45 -6.53 -1.97 -5.08
C LEU A 45 -6.96 -3.44 -5.02
N LEU A 46 -8.19 -3.74 -5.44
CA LEU A 46 -8.76 -5.08 -5.49
C LEU A 46 -7.98 -5.99 -6.43
N THR A 47 -7.84 -5.60 -7.70
CA THR A 47 -7.10 -6.40 -8.68
C THR A 47 -5.63 -6.51 -8.31
N GLY A 48 -5.05 -5.48 -7.70
CA GLY A 48 -3.69 -5.56 -7.16
C GLY A 48 -3.56 -6.55 -6.02
N ALA A 49 -4.47 -6.55 -5.04
CA ALA A 49 -4.45 -7.48 -3.92
C ALA A 49 -4.59 -8.94 -4.40
N VAL A 50 -5.41 -9.19 -5.42
CA VAL A 50 -5.59 -10.50 -6.07
C VAL A 50 -4.37 -10.90 -6.90
N ALA A 51 -3.88 -10.00 -7.74
CA ALA A 51 -2.77 -10.29 -8.64
C ALA A 51 -1.44 -10.44 -7.91
N THR A 52 -1.24 -9.79 -6.76
CA THR A 52 0.06 -9.75 -6.08
C THR A 52 0.56 -11.15 -5.67
N PRO A 53 -0.22 -12.00 -4.98
CA PRO A 53 0.19 -13.39 -4.68
C PRO A 53 0.38 -14.25 -5.93
N LEU A 54 -0.54 -14.11 -6.91
CA LEU A 54 -0.47 -14.82 -8.19
C LEU A 54 0.81 -14.52 -8.95
N LEU A 55 1.14 -13.23 -9.10
CA LEU A 55 2.36 -12.76 -9.73
C LEU A 55 3.59 -13.19 -8.94
N GLY A 56 3.52 -13.18 -7.61
CA GLY A 56 4.57 -13.67 -6.73
C GLY A 56 4.96 -15.12 -7.01
N ARG A 57 3.96 -16.00 -7.24
CA ARG A 57 4.18 -17.41 -7.58
C ARG A 57 4.56 -17.62 -9.04
N LEU A 58 3.84 -16.98 -9.98
CA LEU A 58 4.10 -17.06 -11.41
C LEU A 58 5.51 -16.55 -11.76
N GLY A 59 5.97 -15.50 -11.07
CA GLY A 59 7.28 -14.88 -11.25
C GLY A 59 8.43 -15.61 -10.55
N ALA A 60 8.30 -16.92 -10.35
CA ALA A 60 9.40 -17.82 -10.02
C ALA A 60 10.60 -17.54 -10.94
N ALA A 61 11.81 -17.81 -10.45
CA ALA A 61 13.06 -17.34 -11.05
C ALA A 61 13.20 -17.61 -12.57
N HIS A 62 12.60 -18.69 -13.07
CA HIS A 62 12.68 -19.16 -14.45
C HIS A 62 11.67 -18.50 -15.43
N ARG A 63 10.72 -17.70 -14.95
CA ARG A 63 9.70 -17.03 -15.80
C ARG A 63 9.53 -15.55 -15.48
N ARG A 64 10.40 -14.99 -14.64
CA ARG A 64 10.21 -13.67 -14.05
C ARG A 64 10.16 -12.57 -15.09
N ARG A 65 11.01 -12.59 -16.11
CA ARG A 65 10.99 -11.60 -17.19
C ARG A 65 9.70 -11.69 -17.98
N LYS A 66 9.28 -12.90 -18.39
CA LYS A 66 8.00 -13.10 -19.09
C LYS A 66 6.82 -12.56 -18.28
N VAL A 67 6.74 -12.88 -16.99
CA VAL A 67 5.64 -12.44 -16.12
C VAL A 67 5.63 -10.91 -15.95
N VAL A 68 6.79 -10.29 -15.76
CA VAL A 68 6.88 -8.83 -15.65
C VAL A 68 6.45 -8.14 -16.95
N LEU A 69 6.92 -8.65 -18.11
CA LEU A 69 6.56 -8.09 -19.41
C LEU A 69 5.07 -8.26 -19.71
N SER A 70 4.50 -9.46 -19.51
CA SER A 70 3.06 -9.70 -19.69
C SER A 70 2.21 -8.79 -18.79
N THR A 71 2.62 -8.61 -17.53
CA THR A 71 1.92 -7.73 -16.60
C THR A 71 1.99 -6.27 -17.04
N LEU A 72 3.18 -5.78 -17.41
CA LEU A 72 3.35 -4.40 -17.89
C LEU A 72 2.59 -4.14 -19.19
N THR A 73 2.49 -5.12 -20.08
CA THR A 73 1.63 -5.02 -21.28
C THR A 73 0.16 -4.84 -20.89
N VAL A 74 -0.36 -5.64 -19.96
CA VAL A 74 -1.75 -5.49 -19.48
C VAL A 74 -1.96 -4.13 -18.82
N VAL A 75 -1.01 -3.68 -18.00
CA VAL A 75 -1.04 -2.37 -17.36
C VAL A 75 -1.01 -1.22 -18.38
N ALA A 76 -0.20 -1.34 -19.44
CA ALA A 76 -0.12 -0.35 -20.51
C ALA A 76 -1.44 -0.28 -21.30
N LEU A 77 -1.99 -1.43 -21.70
CA LEU A 77 -3.30 -1.50 -22.37
C LEU A 77 -4.42 -0.95 -21.48
N GLY A 78 -4.42 -1.31 -20.19
CA GLY A 78 -5.35 -0.76 -19.21
C GLY A 78 -5.23 0.75 -19.06
N SER A 79 -4.00 1.28 -19.06
CA SER A 79 -3.77 2.72 -19.02
C SER A 79 -4.30 3.43 -20.26
N VAL A 80 -4.16 2.83 -21.44
CA VAL A 80 -4.77 3.37 -22.67
C VAL A 80 -6.29 3.41 -22.53
N ALA A 81 -6.91 2.35 -22.00
CA ALA A 81 -8.35 2.31 -21.77
C ALA A 81 -8.86 3.40 -20.81
N THR A 82 -8.03 3.86 -19.85
CA THR A 82 -8.40 4.98 -18.95
C THR A 82 -8.40 6.36 -19.61
N VAL A 83 -7.79 6.51 -20.80
CA VAL A 83 -7.70 7.79 -21.52
C VAL A 83 -8.71 7.87 -22.67
N VAL A 84 -9.13 6.74 -23.21
CA VAL A 84 -10.09 6.69 -24.32
C VAL A 84 -11.42 7.30 -23.86
N PRO A 85 -12.05 8.17 -24.69
CA PRO A 85 -13.35 8.76 -24.41
C PRO A 85 -14.47 7.71 -24.54
N ALA A 86 -14.53 6.81 -23.57
CA ALA A 86 -15.46 5.69 -23.49
C ALA A 86 -16.27 5.76 -22.18
N PRO A 87 -17.37 4.99 -22.04
CA PRO A 87 -18.19 5.00 -20.83
C PRO A 87 -17.40 4.65 -19.56
N PHE A 88 -17.93 5.02 -18.39
CA PHE A 88 -17.31 4.78 -17.08
C PHE A 88 -16.83 3.33 -16.87
N VAL A 89 -17.56 2.35 -17.40
CA VAL A 89 -17.18 0.92 -17.33
C VAL A 89 -15.81 0.66 -17.98
N VAL A 90 -15.48 1.30 -19.09
CA VAL A 90 -14.20 1.14 -19.78
C VAL A 90 -13.06 1.72 -18.94
N LEU A 91 -13.28 2.89 -18.33
CA LEU A 91 -12.34 3.47 -17.37
C LEU A 91 -12.12 2.52 -16.18
N LEU A 92 -13.19 1.91 -15.67
CA LEU A 92 -13.12 0.97 -14.55
C LEU A 92 -12.34 -0.30 -14.91
N LEU A 93 -12.53 -0.84 -16.12
CA LEU A 93 -11.74 -1.97 -16.64
C LEU A 93 -10.27 -1.58 -16.84
N GLY A 94 -9.98 -0.37 -17.30
CA GLY A 94 -8.62 0.16 -17.39
C GLY A 94 -7.93 0.25 -16.03
N ARG A 95 -8.65 0.76 -15.02
CA ARG A 95 -8.22 0.83 -13.62
C ARG A 95 -8.00 -0.56 -13.01
N ALA A 96 -8.85 -1.53 -13.36
CA ALA A 96 -8.71 -2.93 -12.96
C ALA A 96 -7.41 -3.53 -13.53
N ALA A 97 -7.14 -3.32 -14.83
CA ALA A 97 -5.93 -3.78 -15.49
C ALA A 97 -4.65 -3.11 -14.94
N GLN A 98 -4.69 -1.82 -14.64
CA GLN A 98 -3.61 -1.08 -13.96
C GLN A 98 -3.27 -1.68 -12.59
N GLY A 99 -4.29 -2.08 -11.82
CA GLY A 99 -4.11 -2.63 -10.48
C GLY A 99 -3.28 -3.92 -10.45
N ILE A 100 -3.32 -4.73 -11.51
CA ILE A 100 -2.48 -5.94 -11.64
C ILE A 100 -0.99 -5.58 -11.48
N GLY A 101 -0.58 -4.40 -11.94
CA GLY A 101 0.78 -3.88 -11.81
C GLY A 101 1.27 -3.70 -10.38
N LEU A 102 0.37 -3.54 -9.40
CA LEU A 102 0.75 -3.34 -7.98
C LEU A 102 1.61 -4.50 -7.43
N GLY A 103 1.41 -5.72 -7.96
CA GLY A 103 2.19 -6.91 -7.59
C GLY A 103 3.61 -6.97 -8.14
N LEU A 104 3.96 -6.12 -9.11
CA LEU A 104 5.29 -6.09 -9.71
C LEU A 104 6.39 -5.71 -8.70
N THR A 105 6.04 -4.98 -7.64
CA THR A 105 7.01 -4.55 -6.62
C THR A 105 7.72 -5.76 -5.99
N ALA A 106 6.98 -6.80 -5.61
CA ALA A 106 7.55 -8.02 -5.03
C ALA A 106 8.50 -8.73 -6.03
N LEU A 107 8.14 -8.74 -7.31
CA LEU A 107 9.00 -9.29 -8.37
C LEU A 107 10.27 -8.48 -8.60
N MET A 108 10.20 -7.15 -8.49
CA MET A 108 11.38 -6.30 -8.57
C MET A 108 12.31 -6.55 -7.39
N MET A 109 11.77 -6.76 -6.18
CA MET A 109 12.56 -7.13 -4.99
C MET A 109 13.24 -8.49 -5.16
N ALA A 110 12.52 -9.50 -5.67
CA ALA A 110 13.10 -10.80 -5.97
C ALA A 110 14.20 -10.73 -7.04
N THR A 111 13.99 -9.91 -8.08
CA THR A 111 15.00 -9.65 -9.12
C THR A 111 16.24 -9.00 -8.55
N ALA A 112 16.06 -8.01 -7.68
CA ALA A 112 17.14 -7.35 -6.97
C ALA A 112 17.94 -8.34 -6.11
N ARG A 113 17.25 -9.18 -5.33
CA ARG A 113 17.89 -10.18 -4.46
C ARG A 113 18.75 -11.16 -5.25
N GLN A 114 18.26 -11.62 -6.39
CA GLN A 114 18.94 -12.63 -7.20
C GLN A 114 20.13 -12.08 -7.99
N HIS A 115 20.07 -10.83 -8.48
CA HIS A 115 21.04 -10.32 -9.46
C HIS A 115 21.97 -9.22 -8.93
N LEU A 116 21.67 -8.58 -7.80
CA LEU A 116 22.40 -7.39 -7.36
C LEU A 116 23.44 -7.61 -6.26
N ARG A 117 23.66 -8.87 -5.80
CA ARG A 117 24.64 -9.23 -4.75
C ARG A 117 24.69 -8.17 -3.63
N ASP A 118 25.82 -7.46 -3.47
CA ASP A 118 26.05 -6.46 -2.42
C ASP A 118 25.09 -5.26 -2.45
N ARG A 119 24.47 -4.99 -3.61
CA ARG A 119 23.49 -3.89 -3.79
C ARG A 119 22.05 -4.34 -3.57
N ALA A 120 21.79 -5.63 -3.35
CA ALA A 120 20.44 -6.17 -3.23
C ALA A 120 19.68 -5.55 -2.05
N GLU A 121 20.25 -5.56 -0.85
CA GLU A 121 19.56 -5.09 0.36
C GLU A 121 19.11 -3.63 0.25
N GLY A 122 20.02 -2.74 -0.16
CA GLY A 122 19.72 -1.32 -0.35
C GLY A 122 18.70 -1.08 -1.46
N THR A 123 18.75 -1.87 -2.54
CA THR A 123 17.78 -1.76 -3.64
C THR A 123 16.39 -2.22 -3.19
N ILE A 124 16.29 -3.35 -2.48
CA ILE A 124 15.02 -3.86 -1.94
C ILE A 124 14.39 -2.85 -0.97
N ALA A 125 15.19 -2.23 -0.10
CA ALA A 125 14.72 -1.17 0.78
C ALA A 125 14.14 0.01 -0.02
N MET A 126 14.86 0.49 -1.05
CA MET A 126 14.36 1.57 -1.92
C MET A 126 13.09 1.19 -2.67
N LEU A 127 12.97 -0.04 -3.18
CA LEU A 127 11.77 -0.54 -3.87
C LEU A 127 10.57 -0.55 -2.91
N SER A 128 10.77 -1.02 -1.68
CA SER A 128 9.72 -1.04 -0.66
C SER A 128 9.26 0.36 -0.27
N VAL A 129 10.22 1.28 -0.05
CA VAL A 129 9.95 2.69 0.23
C VAL A 129 9.16 3.31 -0.93
N ALA A 130 9.65 3.19 -2.16
CA ALA A 130 8.99 3.72 -3.36
C ALA A 130 7.52 3.27 -3.47
N SER A 131 7.25 1.99 -3.21
CA SER A 131 5.87 1.45 -3.24
C SER A 131 4.93 2.00 -2.17
N THR A 132 5.48 2.59 -1.10
CA THR A 132 4.68 3.05 0.05
C THR A 132 4.55 4.57 0.03
N VAL A 133 5.68 5.27 -0.10
CA VAL A 133 5.73 6.71 0.05
C VAL A 133 5.62 7.44 -1.29
N GLY A 134 5.68 6.74 -2.44
CA GLY A 134 5.59 7.36 -3.77
C GLY A 134 4.29 8.12 -4.03
N ILE A 135 3.23 7.81 -3.28
CA ILE A 135 1.91 8.45 -3.38
C ILE A 135 1.99 9.98 -3.18
N GLY A 136 2.84 10.48 -2.29
CA GLY A 136 2.93 11.91 -2.02
C GLY A 136 3.61 12.74 -3.10
N VAL A 137 4.24 12.11 -4.09
CA VAL A 137 4.66 12.76 -5.34
C VAL A 137 3.54 12.64 -6.38
N GLY A 138 2.94 11.46 -6.47
CA GLY A 138 1.94 11.14 -7.49
C GLY A 138 0.64 11.93 -7.35
N TYR A 139 0.13 12.15 -6.13
CA TYR A 139 -1.12 12.88 -5.89
C TYR A 139 -1.07 14.34 -6.38
N PRO A 140 -0.12 15.19 -5.93
CA PRO A 140 -0.07 16.57 -6.40
C PRO A 140 0.13 16.68 -7.91
N ILE A 141 0.90 15.77 -8.53
CA ILE A 141 1.03 15.74 -9.99
C ILE A 141 -0.31 15.39 -10.64
N ALA A 142 -0.99 14.35 -10.16
CA ALA A 142 -2.31 13.95 -10.67
C ALA A 142 -3.33 15.08 -10.53
N SER A 143 -3.46 15.67 -9.34
CA SER A 143 -4.37 16.79 -9.07
C SER A 143 -4.06 18.01 -9.94
N LEU A 144 -2.79 18.35 -10.15
CA LEU A 144 -2.39 19.46 -11.02
C LEU A 144 -2.75 19.19 -12.49
N LEU A 145 -2.51 17.97 -12.97
CA LEU A 145 -2.87 17.59 -14.35
C LEU A 145 -4.37 17.67 -14.59
N VAL A 146 -5.18 17.28 -13.61
CA VAL A 146 -6.63 17.42 -13.67
C VAL A 146 -7.03 18.89 -13.72
N GLN A 147 -6.49 19.71 -12.83
CA GLN A 147 -6.84 21.13 -12.75
C GLN A 147 -6.55 21.89 -14.05
N VAL A 148 -5.44 21.56 -14.73
CA VAL A 148 -5.00 22.30 -15.93
C VAL A 148 -5.55 21.70 -17.23
N TRP A 149 -5.63 20.36 -17.33
CA TRP A 149 -5.91 19.66 -18.58
C TRP A 149 -6.99 18.56 -18.46
N GLY A 150 -7.65 18.46 -17.31
CA GLY A 150 -8.75 17.52 -17.06
C GLY A 150 -8.31 16.09 -16.72
N VAL A 151 -9.30 15.28 -16.36
CA VAL A 151 -9.14 13.89 -15.88
C VAL A 151 -8.33 13.01 -16.85
N ARG A 152 -8.56 13.16 -18.15
CA ARG A 152 -7.87 12.37 -19.18
C ARG A 152 -6.37 12.65 -19.24
N ALA A 153 -5.94 13.88 -18.98
CA ALA A 153 -4.52 14.23 -18.97
C ALA A 153 -3.79 13.57 -17.80
N ALA A 154 -4.44 13.48 -16.63
CA ALA A 154 -3.90 12.74 -15.49
C ALA A 154 -3.79 11.24 -15.78
N TYR A 155 -4.77 10.63 -16.46
CA TYR A 155 -4.66 9.23 -16.91
C TYR A 155 -3.63 9.02 -18.02
N LEU A 156 -3.39 10.03 -18.86
CA LEU A 156 -2.34 9.99 -19.89
C LEU A 156 -0.95 9.87 -19.26
N LEU A 157 -0.71 10.49 -18.10
CA LEU A 157 0.51 10.24 -17.33
C LEU A 157 0.68 8.74 -17.06
N GLY A 158 -0.39 8.06 -16.66
CA GLY A 158 -0.45 6.60 -16.47
C GLY A 158 0.01 5.82 -17.71
N VAL A 159 -0.45 6.21 -18.90
CA VAL A 159 -0.01 5.60 -20.18
C VAL A 159 1.48 5.79 -20.39
N VAL A 160 1.96 7.03 -20.26
CA VAL A 160 3.37 7.37 -20.49
C VAL A 160 4.28 6.57 -19.56
N VAL A 161 3.96 6.53 -18.26
CA VAL A 161 4.77 5.81 -17.28
C VAL A 161 4.70 4.30 -17.49
N ALA A 162 3.53 3.73 -17.81
CA ALA A 162 3.38 2.30 -18.06
C ALA A 162 4.17 1.83 -19.28
N VAL A 163 4.11 2.60 -20.39
CA VAL A 163 4.88 2.31 -21.61
C VAL A 163 6.38 2.45 -21.33
N ALA A 164 6.80 3.49 -20.63
CA ALA A 164 8.20 3.66 -20.24
C ALA A 164 8.71 2.50 -19.37
N ALA A 165 7.90 2.02 -18.42
CA ALA A 165 8.25 0.85 -17.61
C ALA A 165 8.35 -0.43 -18.45
N LEU A 166 7.44 -0.64 -19.41
CA LEU A 166 7.49 -1.77 -20.33
C LEU A 166 8.78 -1.75 -21.17
N ILE A 167 9.12 -0.60 -21.77
CA ILE A 167 10.36 -0.43 -22.53
C ILE A 167 11.58 -0.69 -21.63
N THR A 168 11.58 -0.12 -20.42
CA THR A 168 12.66 -0.32 -19.44
C THR A 168 12.80 -1.80 -19.08
N ALA A 169 11.69 -2.51 -18.88
CA ALA A 169 11.70 -3.94 -18.58
C ALA A 169 12.24 -4.77 -19.75
N VAL A 170 11.87 -4.46 -20.98
CA VAL A 170 12.37 -5.12 -22.20
C VAL A 170 13.89 -4.95 -22.31
N VAL A 171 14.40 -3.75 -22.09
CA VAL A 171 15.83 -3.45 -22.25
C VAL A 171 16.66 -3.97 -21.08
N ALA A 172 16.17 -3.84 -19.84
CA ALA A 172 17.02 -3.96 -18.67
C ALA A 172 16.88 -5.27 -17.89
N LEU A 173 15.77 -6.02 -18.00
CA LEU A 173 15.59 -7.26 -17.23
C LEU A 173 16.44 -8.41 -17.81
N PRO A 174 17.01 -9.28 -16.98
CA PRO A 174 17.76 -10.43 -17.49
C PRO A 174 16.82 -11.43 -18.18
N ALA A 175 17.33 -12.14 -19.19
CA ALA A 175 16.58 -13.22 -19.84
C ALA A 175 16.27 -14.34 -18.85
N ASP A 176 15.10 -14.98 -19.02
CA ASP A 176 14.71 -16.13 -18.21
C ASP A 176 15.66 -17.31 -18.45
N SER A 177 16.06 -18.01 -17.38
CA SER A 177 16.91 -19.20 -17.47
C SER A 177 16.20 -20.33 -18.22
N THR A 178 16.94 -21.05 -19.07
CA THR A 178 16.44 -22.18 -19.88
C THR A 178 16.34 -23.50 -19.10
N ALA A 179 16.97 -23.59 -17.93
CA ALA A 179 16.86 -24.75 -17.05
C ALA A 179 15.49 -24.72 -16.35
N ALA A 180 14.47 -25.31 -16.96
CA ALA A 180 13.14 -25.37 -16.36
C ALA A 180 13.06 -26.52 -15.34
N PRO A 181 12.72 -26.26 -14.07
CA PRO A 181 12.14 -27.31 -13.23
C PRO A 181 10.74 -27.65 -13.77
N ASP A 182 10.40 -28.93 -13.68
CA ASP A 182 9.11 -29.47 -14.10
C ASP A 182 7.93 -28.77 -13.40
N LYS A 183 6.90 -28.45 -14.20
CA LYS A 183 5.50 -28.20 -13.83
C LYS A 183 5.24 -27.69 -12.40
N GLU A 184 5.67 -26.47 -12.07
CA GLU A 184 5.01 -25.76 -10.96
C GLU A 184 3.60 -25.35 -11.40
N SER A 185 2.59 -26.10 -10.95
CA SER A 185 1.19 -25.76 -11.16
C SER A 185 0.78 -24.58 -10.26
N VAL A 186 0.09 -23.60 -10.83
CA VAL A 186 -0.52 -22.51 -10.05
C VAL A 186 -1.76 -23.04 -9.34
N ASP A 187 -1.86 -22.80 -8.04
CA ASP A 187 -3.09 -23.07 -7.30
C ASP A 187 -4.16 -22.01 -7.60
N TRP A 188 -4.93 -22.24 -8.66
CA TRP A 188 -6.04 -21.37 -9.07
C TRP A 188 -7.19 -21.37 -8.07
N TRP A 189 -7.36 -22.44 -7.28
CA TRP A 189 -8.38 -22.51 -6.25
C TRP A 189 -8.00 -21.65 -5.05
N GLY A 190 -6.77 -21.79 -4.56
CA GLY A 190 -6.19 -20.92 -3.54
C GLY A 190 -6.26 -19.45 -3.96
N ALA A 191 -5.95 -19.15 -5.23
CA ALA A 191 -6.03 -17.79 -5.77
C ALA A 191 -7.45 -17.23 -5.68
N SER A 192 -8.43 -18.03 -6.12
CA SER A 192 -9.83 -17.61 -6.16
C SER A 192 -10.39 -17.38 -4.76
N LEU A 193 -10.11 -18.29 -3.82
CA LEU A 193 -10.56 -18.16 -2.43
C LEU A 193 -9.91 -16.96 -1.73
N LEU A 194 -8.59 -16.78 -1.88
CA LEU A 194 -7.89 -15.62 -1.36
C LEU A 194 -8.46 -14.32 -1.96
N SER A 195 -8.75 -14.34 -3.26
CA SER A 195 -9.35 -13.19 -3.94
C SER A 195 -10.70 -12.82 -3.36
N VAL A 196 -11.61 -13.78 -3.23
CA VAL A 196 -12.95 -13.54 -2.66
C VAL A 196 -12.86 -13.01 -1.23
N GLY A 197 -11.96 -13.58 -0.41
CA GLY A 197 -11.72 -13.10 0.95
C GLY A 197 -11.20 -11.66 1.01
N LEU A 198 -10.20 -11.32 0.19
CA LEU A 198 -9.67 -9.96 0.09
C LEU A 198 -10.72 -8.97 -0.47
N VAL A 199 -11.53 -9.40 -1.43
CA VAL A 199 -12.63 -8.59 -1.99
C VAL A 199 -13.63 -8.22 -0.91
N ALA A 200 -14.04 -9.17 -0.08
CA ALA A 200 -14.97 -8.90 1.01
C ALA A 200 -14.45 -7.80 1.95
N VAL A 201 -13.17 -7.89 2.35
CA VAL A 201 -12.54 -6.90 3.23
C VAL A 201 -12.39 -5.53 2.53
N LEU A 202 -11.90 -5.51 1.30
CA LEU A 202 -11.65 -4.28 0.54
C LEU A 202 -12.94 -3.53 0.19
N VAL A 203 -14.01 -4.23 -0.16
CA VAL A 203 -15.31 -3.61 -0.48
C VAL A 203 -15.90 -2.95 0.76
N VAL A 204 -15.91 -3.65 1.89
CA VAL A 204 -16.46 -3.13 3.16
C VAL A 204 -15.65 -1.94 3.66
N THR A 205 -14.32 -1.99 3.56
CA THR A 205 -13.45 -0.87 3.98
C THR A 205 -13.53 0.33 3.05
N SER A 206 -13.84 0.12 1.77
CA SER A 206 -14.04 1.22 0.81
C SER A 206 -15.39 1.91 1.00
N GLN A 207 -16.44 1.17 1.39
CA GLN A 207 -17.79 1.71 1.57
C GLN A 207 -18.02 2.19 3.01
N SER A 208 -17.38 3.29 3.40
CA SER A 208 -17.50 3.82 4.77
C SER A 208 -18.94 4.15 5.18
N SER A 209 -19.80 4.54 4.23
CA SER A 209 -21.22 4.82 4.48
C SER A 209 -22.03 3.58 4.87
N TRP A 210 -21.60 2.37 4.50
CA TRP A 210 -22.31 1.14 4.86
C TRP A 210 -22.20 0.82 6.35
N TRP A 211 -21.14 1.30 7.01
CA TRP A 211 -20.93 1.06 8.44
C TRP A 211 -22.00 1.73 9.30
N SER A 212 -22.50 2.91 8.88
CA SER A 212 -23.60 3.59 9.56
C SER A 212 -24.97 3.19 9.01
N SER A 213 -25.11 3.08 7.68
CA SER A 213 -26.41 2.87 7.04
C SER A 213 -26.84 1.40 6.92
N ARG A 214 -25.89 0.46 6.85
CA ARG A 214 -26.12 -0.97 6.59
C ARG A 214 -25.18 -1.87 7.42
N PRO A 215 -25.13 -1.71 8.75
CA PRO A 215 -24.18 -2.44 9.60
C PRO A 215 -24.32 -3.96 9.48
N MET A 216 -25.53 -4.48 9.30
CA MET A 216 -25.76 -5.93 9.12
C MET A 216 -25.16 -6.47 7.82
N VAL A 217 -25.16 -5.69 6.74
CA VAL A 217 -24.51 -6.07 5.47
C VAL A 217 -23.00 -6.11 5.67
N VAL A 218 -22.44 -5.10 6.34
CA VAL A 218 -21.01 -5.04 6.67
C VAL A 218 -20.58 -6.29 7.47
N VAL A 219 -21.28 -6.60 8.56
CA VAL A 219 -20.97 -7.76 9.40
C VAL A 219 -21.10 -9.06 8.60
N SER A 220 -22.16 -9.20 7.80
CA SER A 220 -22.38 -10.41 6.99
C SER A 220 -21.27 -10.62 5.95
N VAL A 221 -20.85 -9.55 5.25
CA VAL A 221 -19.76 -9.62 4.27
C VAL A 221 -18.43 -9.92 4.95
N LEU A 222 -18.15 -9.33 6.12
CA LEU A 222 -16.93 -9.62 6.88
C LEU A 222 -16.90 -11.06 7.40
N LEU A 223 -18.00 -11.56 7.96
CA LEU A 223 -18.10 -12.95 8.42
C LEU A 223 -17.98 -13.94 7.25
N GLY A 224 -18.63 -13.66 6.12
CA GLY A 224 -18.49 -14.44 4.89
C GLY A 224 -17.05 -14.42 4.36
N GLY A 225 -16.42 -13.26 4.32
CA GLY A 225 -15.01 -13.10 3.93
C GLY A 225 -14.06 -13.86 4.86
N ALA A 226 -14.28 -13.78 6.17
CA ALA A 226 -13.52 -14.52 7.17
C ALA A 226 -13.69 -16.05 7.01
N ALA A 227 -14.91 -16.51 6.74
CA ALA A 227 -15.18 -17.92 6.46
C ALA A 227 -14.46 -18.38 5.19
N VAL A 228 -14.49 -17.60 4.11
CA VAL A 228 -13.78 -17.90 2.86
C VAL A 228 -12.26 -17.93 3.08
N LEU A 229 -11.70 -16.99 3.85
CA LEU A 229 -10.29 -17.01 4.21
C LEU A 229 -9.91 -18.21 5.09
N ALA A 230 -10.81 -18.67 5.97
CA ALA A 230 -10.59 -19.88 6.75
C ALA A 230 -10.59 -21.14 5.86
N VAL A 231 -11.49 -21.20 4.87
CA VAL A 231 -11.49 -22.26 3.85
C VAL A 231 -10.23 -22.19 3.00
N TRP A 232 -9.80 -21.00 2.58
CA TRP A 232 -8.54 -20.78 1.88
C TRP A 232 -7.36 -21.37 2.67
N VAL A 233 -7.23 -21.04 3.97
CA VAL A 233 -6.18 -21.60 4.83
C VAL A 233 -6.24 -23.14 4.87
N ALA A 234 -7.44 -23.73 4.90
CA ALA A 234 -7.59 -25.19 4.93
C ALA A 234 -7.20 -25.85 3.60
N VAL A 235 -7.50 -25.21 2.46
CA VAL A 235 -7.12 -25.66 1.12
C VAL A 235 -5.61 -25.53 0.92
N GLU A 236 -5.06 -24.36 1.21
CA GLU A 236 -3.64 -24.03 1.02
C GLU A 236 -2.71 -24.99 1.78
N ARG A 237 -3.13 -25.47 2.97
CA ARG A 237 -2.38 -26.48 3.74
C ARG A 237 -2.31 -27.86 3.08
N LYS A 238 -3.21 -28.17 2.15
CA LYS A 238 -3.33 -29.49 1.52
C LYS A 238 -2.75 -29.52 0.10
N VAL A 239 -2.59 -28.36 -0.53
CA VAL A 239 -2.09 -28.25 -1.91
C VAL A 239 -0.57 -28.45 -1.93
N ALA A 240 -0.08 -29.20 -2.92
CA ALA A 240 1.35 -29.50 -3.05
C ALA A 240 2.21 -28.26 -3.41
N HIS A 241 1.62 -27.31 -4.13
CA HIS A 241 2.25 -26.08 -4.58
C HIS A 241 1.41 -24.86 -4.17
N PRO A 242 1.38 -24.51 -2.88
CA PRO A 242 0.61 -23.36 -2.41
C PRO A 242 1.10 -22.07 -3.08
N LEU A 243 0.19 -21.10 -3.26
CA LEU A 243 0.52 -19.70 -3.56
C LEU A 243 1.30 -19.05 -2.42
N VAL A 244 0.92 -19.38 -1.19
CA VAL A 244 1.49 -18.83 0.02
C VAL A 244 1.89 -19.97 0.95
N ASP A 245 3.20 -20.15 1.17
CA ASP A 245 3.66 -21.14 2.14
C ASP A 245 3.28 -20.71 3.56
N LEU A 246 2.21 -21.31 4.07
CA LEU A 246 1.73 -21.09 5.43
C LEU A 246 2.72 -21.57 6.50
N THR A 247 3.66 -22.45 6.15
CA THR A 247 4.75 -22.88 7.04
C THR A 247 5.76 -21.77 7.23
N ALA A 248 6.23 -21.16 6.13
CA ALA A 248 7.06 -19.96 6.18
C ALA A 248 6.37 -18.81 6.92
N LEU A 249 5.06 -18.61 6.73
CA LEU A 249 4.31 -17.57 7.46
C LEU A 249 4.23 -17.81 8.97
N ARG A 250 4.25 -19.07 9.43
CA ARG A 250 4.28 -19.42 10.85
C ARG A 250 5.62 -19.19 11.51
N HIS A 251 6.69 -19.00 10.72
CA HIS A 251 7.99 -18.67 11.28
C HIS A 251 7.88 -17.40 12.13
N PRO A 252 8.27 -17.40 13.42
CA PRO A 252 8.00 -16.30 14.35
C PRO A 252 8.47 -14.92 13.84
N ALA A 253 9.58 -14.88 13.10
CA ALA A 253 10.07 -13.64 12.49
C ALA A 253 9.13 -13.11 11.39
N VAL A 254 8.55 -13.98 10.56
CA VAL A 254 7.64 -13.62 9.47
C VAL A 254 6.25 -13.28 10.00
N ALA A 255 5.71 -14.11 10.91
CA ALA A 255 4.45 -13.84 11.59
C ALA A 255 4.50 -12.51 12.36
N GLY A 256 5.57 -12.30 13.13
CA GLY A 256 5.78 -11.07 13.89
C GLY A 256 5.93 -9.85 12.99
N ALA A 257 6.70 -9.95 11.89
CA ALA A 257 6.85 -8.87 10.91
C ALA A 257 5.52 -8.50 10.24
N ASN A 258 4.71 -9.49 9.85
CA ASN A 258 3.41 -9.24 9.24
C ASN A 258 2.40 -8.66 10.24
N LEU A 259 2.39 -9.13 11.49
CA LEU A 259 1.53 -8.55 12.54
C LEU A 259 1.91 -7.09 12.81
N ILE A 260 3.21 -6.81 12.94
CA ILE A 260 3.76 -5.46 13.10
C ILE A 260 3.35 -4.58 11.91
N MET A 261 3.52 -5.07 10.67
CA MET A 261 3.13 -4.36 9.44
C MET A 261 1.62 -4.11 9.35
N PHE A 262 0.80 -5.06 9.79
CA PHE A 262 -0.65 -4.92 9.80
C PHE A 262 -1.09 -3.78 10.71
N VAL A 263 -0.69 -3.83 12.00
CA VAL A 263 -1.05 -2.83 13.00
C VAL A 263 -0.48 -1.46 12.63
N SER A 264 0.77 -1.42 12.19
CA SER A 264 1.40 -0.17 11.75
C SER A 264 0.70 0.40 10.52
N GLY A 265 0.32 -0.44 9.56
CA GLY A 265 -0.40 -0.04 8.35
C GLY A 265 -1.70 0.68 8.69
N ILE A 266 -2.47 0.15 9.65
CA ILE A 266 -3.70 0.80 10.14
C ILE A 266 -3.36 2.19 10.71
N ALA A 267 -2.39 2.28 11.63
CA ALA A 267 -2.01 3.55 12.25
C ALA A 267 -1.54 4.60 11.23
N MET A 268 -0.65 4.18 10.32
CA MET A 268 -0.05 5.03 9.29
C MET A 268 -1.10 5.61 8.35
N TYR A 269 -1.99 4.75 7.83
CA TYR A 269 -2.99 5.19 6.86
C TYR A 269 -4.13 5.95 7.53
N LEU A 270 -4.49 5.60 8.77
CA LEU A 270 -5.44 6.37 9.57
C LEU A 270 -4.95 7.82 9.72
N LEU A 271 -3.72 8.04 10.19
CA LEU A 271 -3.17 9.40 10.32
C LEU A 271 -3.03 10.11 8.96
N PHE A 272 -2.56 9.40 7.93
CA PHE A 272 -2.47 9.93 6.57
C PHE A 272 -3.81 10.49 6.08
N THR A 273 -4.90 9.73 6.22
CA THR A 273 -6.25 10.17 5.82
C THR A 273 -6.77 11.31 6.71
N LEU A 274 -6.44 11.32 8.01
CA LEU A 274 -6.84 12.41 8.89
C LEU A 274 -6.20 13.74 8.49
N ILE A 275 -4.90 13.76 8.19
CA ILE A 275 -4.20 14.98 7.79
C ILE A 275 -4.79 15.51 6.47
N THR A 276 -4.97 14.64 5.47
CA THR A 276 -5.51 15.07 4.16
C THR A 276 -6.93 15.60 4.25
N ARG A 277 -7.80 14.97 5.04
CA ARG A 277 -9.16 15.48 5.27
C ARG A 277 -9.17 16.78 6.08
N PHE A 278 -8.31 16.89 7.09
CA PHE A 278 -8.27 18.08 7.95
C PHE A 278 -7.87 19.33 7.18
N VAL A 279 -6.83 19.25 6.33
CA VAL A 279 -6.38 20.42 5.55
C VAL A 279 -7.40 20.87 4.49
N GLN A 280 -8.22 19.94 3.99
CA GLN A 280 -9.32 20.22 3.07
C GLN A 280 -10.60 20.68 3.78
N THR A 281 -10.68 20.54 5.11
CA THR A 281 -11.90 20.91 5.83
C THR A 281 -12.09 22.44 5.74
N PRO A 282 -13.27 22.94 5.33
CA PRO A 282 -13.51 24.36 5.13
C PRO A 282 -13.37 25.15 6.45
N PRO A 283 -12.67 26.30 6.47
CA PRO A 283 -12.43 27.06 7.69
C PRO A 283 -13.70 27.60 8.35
N GLU A 284 -14.81 27.68 7.61
CA GLU A 284 -16.13 28.16 8.09
C GLU A 284 -16.68 27.29 9.22
N VAL A 285 -16.23 26.03 9.36
CA VAL A 285 -16.63 25.16 10.48
C VAL A 285 -15.80 25.40 11.76
N GLY A 286 -14.93 26.41 11.76
CA GLY A 286 -14.14 26.85 12.91
C GLY A 286 -12.79 26.17 13.09
N TYR A 287 -12.38 25.33 12.13
CA TYR A 287 -11.07 24.67 12.07
C TYR A 287 -10.78 24.20 10.64
N GLY A 288 -9.57 23.72 10.39
CA GLY A 288 -9.14 23.32 9.04
C GLY A 288 -8.64 24.50 8.23
N TYR A 289 -8.25 24.25 6.98
CA TYR A 289 -7.58 25.24 6.14
C TYR A 289 -8.25 25.46 4.79
N GLY A 290 -9.30 24.70 4.44
CA GLY A 290 -10.02 24.84 3.18
C GLY A 290 -9.15 24.68 1.93
N LEU A 291 -8.04 23.94 2.03
CA LEU A 291 -7.13 23.74 0.90
C LEU A 291 -7.85 23.00 -0.22
N ASN A 292 -7.65 23.46 -1.46
CA ASN A 292 -8.18 22.76 -2.63
C ASN A 292 -7.42 21.44 -2.89
N GLU A 293 -7.87 20.65 -3.86
CA GLU A 293 -7.30 19.32 -4.14
C GLU A 293 -5.80 19.35 -4.49
N VAL A 294 -5.35 20.40 -5.20
CA VAL A 294 -3.94 20.55 -5.58
C VAL A 294 -3.10 20.89 -4.36
N GLU A 295 -3.55 21.84 -3.54
CA GLU A 295 -2.87 22.26 -2.31
C GLU A 295 -2.81 21.11 -1.28
N ALA A 296 -3.92 20.38 -1.10
CA ALA A 296 -3.95 19.18 -0.27
C ALA A 296 -3.03 18.08 -0.81
N GLY A 297 -2.90 17.97 -2.14
CA GLY A 297 -1.88 17.17 -2.79
C GLY A 297 -0.46 17.60 -2.42
N LEU A 298 -0.16 18.90 -2.42
CA LEU A 298 1.16 19.44 -2.07
C LEU A 298 1.55 19.18 -0.60
N VAL A 299 0.58 19.11 0.31
CA VAL A 299 0.80 18.70 1.72
C VAL A 299 1.41 17.29 1.80
N LEU A 300 1.21 16.43 0.79
CA LEU A 300 1.77 15.08 0.74
C LEU A 300 3.24 15.01 0.25
N VAL A 301 3.77 16.07 -0.36
CA VAL A 301 5.14 16.06 -0.88
C VAL A 301 6.19 15.78 0.22
N PRO A 302 6.12 16.41 1.41
CA PRO A 302 7.00 16.08 2.52
C PRO A 302 6.95 14.61 2.94
N PHE A 303 5.79 13.95 2.85
CA PHE A 303 5.65 12.53 3.18
C PHE A 303 6.54 11.66 2.30
N SER A 304 6.50 11.88 0.98
CA SER A 304 7.40 11.20 0.06
C SER A 304 8.86 11.58 0.28
N ALA A 305 9.15 12.87 0.38
CA ALA A 305 10.51 13.38 0.49
C ALA A 305 11.23 12.79 1.70
N LEU A 306 10.64 12.92 2.90
CA LEU A 306 11.23 12.40 4.12
C LEU A 306 11.15 10.86 4.21
N GLY A 307 10.16 10.23 3.58
CA GLY A 307 10.13 8.77 3.44
C GLY A 307 11.27 8.21 2.60
N PHE A 308 11.62 8.87 1.49
CA PHE A 308 12.80 8.51 0.70
C PHE A 308 14.10 8.76 1.46
N VAL A 309 14.18 9.86 2.24
CA VAL A 309 15.32 10.11 3.13
C VAL A 309 15.47 8.96 4.14
N ALA A 310 14.39 8.55 4.80
CA ALA A 310 14.40 7.41 5.72
C ALA A 310 14.87 6.12 5.03
N GLY A 311 14.41 5.87 3.80
CA GLY A 311 14.86 4.73 2.98
C GLY A 311 16.37 4.71 2.67
N ARG A 312 17.04 5.87 2.69
CA ARG A 312 18.50 5.98 2.52
C ARG A 312 19.26 5.92 3.85
N VAL A 313 18.64 6.40 4.93
CA VAL A 313 19.23 6.41 6.28
C VAL A 313 19.19 5.01 6.92
N VAL A 314 18.07 4.30 6.80
CA VAL A 314 17.85 2.99 7.42
C VAL A 314 18.94 1.97 7.06
N PRO A 315 19.32 1.75 5.79
CA PRO A 315 20.39 0.81 5.44
C PRO A 315 21.74 1.15 6.09
N LYS A 316 22.04 2.43 6.30
CA LYS A 316 23.26 2.87 6.99
C LYS A 316 23.16 2.64 8.50
N ALA A 317 22.02 2.98 9.11
CA ALA A 317 21.77 2.82 10.54
C ALA A 317 21.78 1.34 10.98
N ARG A 318 21.41 0.42 10.08
CA ARG A 318 21.47 -1.03 10.32
C ARG A 318 22.86 -1.57 10.66
N ARG A 319 23.93 -0.88 10.28
CA ARG A 319 25.30 -1.27 10.68
C ARG A 319 25.52 -1.19 12.19
N LYS A 320 24.65 -0.46 12.90
CA LYS A 320 24.76 -0.19 14.34
C LYS A 320 23.53 -0.60 15.14
N VAL A 321 22.37 -0.75 14.49
CA VAL A 321 21.08 -1.00 15.16
C VAL A 321 20.40 -2.22 14.55
N SER A 322 19.84 -3.09 15.39
CA SER A 322 19.10 -4.26 14.94
C SER A 322 17.86 -3.88 14.12
N PRO A 323 17.35 -4.74 13.22
CA PRO A 323 16.12 -4.47 12.47
C PRO A 323 14.94 -4.11 13.37
N PHE A 324 14.72 -4.83 14.47
CA PHE A 324 13.63 -4.52 15.40
C PHE A 324 13.86 -3.22 16.17
N GLY A 325 15.10 -2.88 16.52
CA GLY A 325 15.42 -1.57 17.08
C GLY A 325 15.06 -0.42 16.14
N LEU A 326 15.26 -0.59 14.84
CA LEU A 326 14.84 0.38 13.83
C LEU A 326 13.31 0.42 13.65
N LEU A 327 12.61 -0.70 13.78
CA LEU A 327 11.13 -0.71 13.77
C LEU A 327 10.56 0.07 14.96
N ILE A 328 11.13 -0.13 16.14
CA ILE A 328 10.77 0.62 17.35
C ILE A 328 11.03 2.11 17.12
N ALA A 329 12.21 2.49 16.65
CA ALA A 329 12.56 3.88 16.41
C ALA A 329 11.62 4.56 15.40
N ASN A 330 11.30 3.90 14.29
CA ASN A 330 10.34 4.43 13.30
C ASN A 330 8.90 4.43 13.84
N GLY A 331 8.52 3.46 14.67
CA GLY A 331 7.25 3.45 15.38
C GLY A 331 7.11 4.65 16.32
N VAL A 332 8.18 5.02 17.04
CA VAL A 332 8.22 6.23 17.89
C VAL A 332 8.03 7.49 17.05
N VAL A 333 8.65 7.58 15.87
CA VAL A 333 8.46 8.71 14.95
C VAL A 333 7.00 8.83 14.51
N ILE A 334 6.33 7.72 14.19
CA ILE A 334 4.91 7.70 13.81
C ILE A 334 4.02 8.08 15.00
N ALA A 335 4.30 7.56 16.20
CA ALA A 335 3.57 7.92 17.41
C ALA A 335 3.71 9.42 17.72
N LEU A 336 4.91 9.99 17.55
CA LEU A 336 5.15 11.43 17.69
C LEU A 336 4.33 12.23 16.67
N ALA A 337 4.26 11.80 15.41
CA ALA A 337 3.40 12.44 14.42
C ALA A 337 1.92 12.41 14.82
N CYS A 338 1.45 11.30 15.40
CA CYS A 338 0.07 11.19 15.92
C CYS A 338 -0.18 12.17 17.07
N VAL A 339 0.74 12.24 18.03
CA VAL A 339 0.65 13.17 19.18
C VAL A 339 0.64 14.62 18.69
N LEU A 340 1.57 15.00 17.83
CA LEU A 340 1.63 16.36 17.27
C LEU A 340 0.35 16.71 16.52
N PHE A 341 -0.22 15.79 15.74
CA PHE A 341 -1.50 16.03 15.07
C PHE A 341 -2.65 16.20 16.08
N ALA A 342 -2.66 15.43 17.16
CA ALA A 342 -3.67 15.56 18.20
C ALA A 342 -3.59 16.91 18.93
N THR A 343 -2.39 17.48 19.09
CA THR A 343 -2.16 18.65 19.97
C THR A 343 -1.97 19.99 19.26
N VAL A 344 -1.40 20.03 18.05
CA VAL A 344 -0.97 21.28 17.41
C VAL A 344 -1.40 21.46 15.94
N ARG A 345 -2.30 20.61 15.42
CA ARG A 345 -2.74 20.64 14.00
C ARG A 345 -3.39 21.97 13.57
N ASP A 346 -3.97 22.70 14.51
CA ASP A 346 -4.74 23.94 14.36
C ASP A 346 -3.90 25.20 14.59
N MET A 347 -2.63 25.06 14.99
CA MET A 347 -1.71 26.18 15.22
C MET A 347 -1.11 26.80 13.93
N GLY A 348 -1.67 26.46 12.77
CA GLY A 348 -1.23 26.94 11.45
C GLY A 348 -0.85 25.82 10.48
N VAL A 349 -1.05 26.06 9.19
CA VAL A 349 -0.92 25.05 8.11
C VAL A 349 0.46 24.40 8.02
N ALA A 350 1.51 25.08 8.52
CA ALA A 350 2.86 24.54 8.60
C ALA A 350 2.95 23.27 9.47
N TRP A 351 2.09 23.14 10.49
CA TRP A 351 2.08 21.97 11.37
C TRP A 351 1.62 20.70 10.65
N PRO A 352 0.44 20.63 10.00
CA PRO A 352 0.07 19.49 9.18
C PRO A 352 1.13 19.09 8.13
N ILE A 353 1.79 20.05 7.50
CA ILE A 353 2.85 19.82 6.51
C ILE A 353 4.06 19.14 7.17
N ALA A 354 4.52 19.66 8.31
CA ALA A 354 5.63 19.10 9.06
C ALA A 354 5.29 17.69 9.61
N ILE A 355 4.08 17.51 10.14
CA ILE A 355 3.58 16.23 10.65
C ILE A 355 3.49 15.20 9.52
N MET A 356 3.00 15.58 8.34
CA MET A 356 2.93 14.71 7.17
C MET A 356 4.34 14.26 6.73
N GLY A 357 5.32 15.16 6.80
CA GLY A 357 6.73 14.81 6.61
C GLY A 357 7.25 13.82 7.65
N LEU A 358 6.96 14.06 8.94
CA LEU A 358 7.37 13.18 10.03
C LEU A 358 6.77 11.78 9.90
N LEU A 359 5.48 11.71 9.57
CA LEU A 359 4.79 10.47 9.23
C LEU A 359 5.48 9.77 8.04
N GLY A 360 5.83 10.52 7.00
CA GLY A 360 6.58 10.02 5.85
C GLY A 360 7.91 9.39 6.21
N PHE A 361 8.70 10.05 7.07
CA PHE A 361 9.96 9.51 7.58
C PHE A 361 9.76 8.17 8.28
N GLY A 362 8.82 8.11 9.22
CA GLY A 362 8.52 6.88 9.96
C GLY A 362 8.02 5.75 9.05
N VAL A 363 7.10 6.04 8.12
CA VAL A 363 6.57 5.08 7.14
C VAL A 363 7.67 4.58 6.20
N GLY A 364 8.46 5.48 5.64
CA GLY A 364 9.57 5.14 4.75
C GLY A 364 10.60 4.27 5.45
N GLY A 365 10.98 4.62 6.69
CA GLY A 365 11.91 3.81 7.46
C GLY A 365 11.36 2.42 7.79
N PHE A 366 10.09 2.33 8.19
CA PHE A 366 9.42 1.06 8.45
C PHE A 366 9.36 0.17 7.20
N SER A 367 8.97 0.74 6.05
CA SER A 367 8.96 0.05 4.77
C SER A 367 10.35 -0.39 4.32
N ALA A 368 11.41 0.35 4.65
CA ALA A 368 12.79 -0.02 4.35
C ALA A 368 13.28 -1.21 5.20
N VAL A 369 12.80 -1.34 6.44
CA VAL A 369 13.21 -2.42 7.36
C VAL A 369 12.45 -3.72 7.11
N MET A 370 11.15 -3.68 6.80
CA MET A 370 10.32 -4.89 6.72
C MET A 370 10.85 -6.01 5.81
N PRO A 371 11.24 -5.72 4.54
CA PRO A 371 11.78 -6.76 3.67
C PRO A 371 12.99 -7.45 4.29
N GLN A 372 13.82 -6.74 5.05
CA GLN A 372 15.01 -7.32 5.67
C GLN A 372 14.65 -8.35 6.75
N VAL A 373 13.60 -8.08 7.54
CA VAL A 373 13.17 -9.00 8.61
C VAL A 373 12.60 -10.29 8.01
N ILE A 374 11.82 -10.16 6.94
CA ILE A 374 11.19 -11.29 6.27
C ILE A 374 12.24 -12.11 5.51
N LEU A 375 13.01 -11.44 4.64
CA LEU A 375 13.95 -12.12 3.75
C LEU A 375 15.15 -12.74 4.46
N ALA A 376 15.45 -12.34 5.70
CA ALA A 376 16.49 -12.97 6.51
C ALA A 376 16.23 -14.46 6.79
N VAL A 377 14.98 -14.91 6.72
CA VAL A 377 14.58 -16.32 6.97
C VAL A 377 13.85 -16.95 5.79
N THR A 378 13.73 -16.22 4.67
CA THR A 378 13.06 -16.71 3.46
C THR A 378 14.10 -17.14 2.43
N PRO A 379 13.96 -18.34 1.82
CA PRO A 379 14.77 -18.75 0.67
C PRO A 379 14.76 -17.72 -0.47
N SER A 380 15.82 -17.68 -1.28
CA SER A 380 15.91 -16.72 -2.40
C SER A 380 14.79 -16.88 -3.42
N GLU A 381 14.38 -18.12 -3.64
CA GLU A 381 13.38 -18.54 -4.62
C GLU A 381 11.98 -18.04 -4.23
N GLU A 382 11.71 -17.96 -2.93
CA GLU A 382 10.41 -17.57 -2.35
C GLU A 382 10.28 -16.07 -2.07
N THR A 383 11.31 -15.28 -2.38
CA THR A 383 11.33 -13.82 -2.11
C THR A 383 10.09 -13.11 -2.64
N ALA A 384 9.67 -13.45 -3.86
CA ALA A 384 8.50 -12.83 -4.48
C ALA A 384 7.21 -13.19 -3.73
N ALA A 385 7.02 -14.46 -3.37
CA ALA A 385 5.86 -14.92 -2.61
C ALA A 385 5.82 -14.29 -1.22
N ALA A 386 6.91 -14.32 -0.46
CA ALA A 386 6.97 -13.75 0.89
C ALA A 386 6.72 -12.23 0.89
N MET A 387 7.31 -11.49 -0.06
CA MET A 387 7.07 -10.05 -0.17
C MET A 387 5.66 -9.73 -0.65
N SER A 388 5.06 -10.59 -1.49
CA SER A 388 3.66 -10.43 -1.94
C SER A 388 2.68 -10.52 -0.76
N VAL A 389 2.88 -11.47 0.16
CA VAL A 389 2.06 -11.57 1.38
C VAL A 389 2.21 -10.35 2.25
N ASN A 390 3.44 -9.88 2.46
CA ASN A 390 3.68 -8.67 3.25
C ASN A 390 2.97 -7.45 2.66
N GLN A 391 2.99 -7.33 1.33
CA GLN A 391 2.30 -6.26 0.62
C GLN A 391 0.78 -6.36 0.78
N VAL A 392 0.19 -7.56 0.70
CA VAL A 392 -1.25 -7.77 0.93
C VAL A 392 -1.62 -7.41 2.37
N VAL A 393 -0.87 -7.91 3.37
CA VAL A 393 -1.11 -7.60 4.79
C VAL A 393 -1.07 -6.09 5.04
N ARG A 394 -0.08 -5.41 4.45
CA ARG A 394 0.01 -3.95 4.51
C ARG A 394 -1.19 -3.25 3.87
N SER A 395 -1.57 -3.66 2.67
CA SER A 395 -2.72 -3.07 1.95
C SER A 395 -4.03 -3.25 2.72
N VAL A 396 -4.25 -4.42 3.33
CA VAL A 396 -5.41 -4.64 4.21
C VAL A 396 -5.36 -3.70 5.40
N GLY A 397 -4.19 -3.54 6.04
CA GLY A 397 -4.00 -2.56 7.12
C GLY A 397 -4.33 -1.14 6.67
N PHE A 398 -3.87 -0.71 5.50
CA PHE A 398 -4.17 0.61 4.92
C PHE A 398 -5.67 0.81 4.70
N SER A 399 -6.35 -0.17 4.12
CA SER A 399 -7.78 -0.14 3.90
C SER A 399 -8.57 -0.03 5.21
N ILE A 400 -8.19 -0.80 6.24
CA ILE A 400 -8.82 -0.70 7.57
C ILE A 400 -8.53 0.66 8.21
N GLY A 401 -7.31 1.18 8.10
CA GLY A 401 -6.97 2.52 8.61
C GLY A 401 -7.79 3.63 7.95
N SER A 402 -7.95 3.56 6.63
CA SER A 402 -8.83 4.46 5.87
C SER A 402 -10.27 4.37 6.36
N ALA A 403 -10.82 3.15 6.47
CA ALA A 403 -12.19 2.93 6.93
C ALA A 403 -12.39 3.44 8.36
N ALA A 404 -11.45 3.17 9.27
CA ALA A 404 -11.48 3.64 10.65
C ALA A 404 -11.51 5.17 10.72
N SER A 405 -10.75 5.88 9.86
CA SER A 405 -10.83 7.35 9.80
C SER A 405 -12.24 7.82 9.44
N GLY A 406 -12.86 7.22 8.43
CA GLY A 406 -14.20 7.56 7.99
C GLY A 406 -15.26 7.28 9.06
N VAL A 407 -15.19 6.12 9.72
CA VAL A 407 -16.12 5.73 10.78
C VAL A 407 -15.99 6.63 12.01
N ILE A 408 -14.76 6.91 12.48
CA ILE A 408 -14.54 7.77 13.65
C ILE A 408 -15.03 9.19 13.35
N LEU A 409 -14.68 9.74 12.18
CA LEU A 409 -15.13 11.08 11.80
C LEU A 409 -16.66 11.14 11.65
N ALA A 410 -17.28 10.15 10.98
CA ALA A 410 -18.73 10.10 10.82
C ALA A 410 -19.47 9.99 12.16
N ALA A 411 -18.94 9.22 13.12
CA ALA A 411 -19.49 9.14 14.47
C ALA A 411 -19.41 10.47 15.25
N HIS A 412 -18.56 11.39 14.80
CA HIS A 412 -18.37 12.72 15.35
C HIS A 412 -18.94 13.83 14.44
N THR A 413 -19.75 13.47 13.46
CA THR A 413 -20.50 14.42 12.61
C THR A 413 -21.92 14.57 13.15
N VAL A 414 -22.32 15.79 13.50
CA VAL A 414 -23.67 16.09 13.99
C VAL A 414 -24.68 15.92 12.85
N THR A 415 -25.86 15.36 13.14
CA THR A 415 -26.94 15.19 12.16
C THR A 415 -27.28 16.53 11.50
N GLY A 416 -27.25 16.57 10.16
CA GLY A 416 -27.49 17.79 9.37
C GLY A 416 -26.22 18.61 9.06
N SER A 417 -25.06 18.25 9.60
CA SER A 417 -23.76 18.85 9.24
C SER A 417 -23.02 17.99 8.21
N PHE A 418 -22.34 18.65 7.26
CA PHE A 418 -21.50 17.97 6.27
C PHE A 418 -20.07 17.70 6.75
N SER A 419 -19.62 18.39 7.80
CA SER A 419 -18.26 18.27 8.35
C SER A 419 -18.26 17.66 9.75
N PRO A 420 -17.26 16.83 10.09
CA PRO A 420 -17.12 16.28 11.45
C PRO A 420 -16.81 17.40 12.46
N THR A 421 -16.85 17.07 13.75
CA THR A 421 -16.38 17.99 14.81
C THR A 421 -14.85 17.91 14.97
N ASN A 422 -14.24 18.98 15.48
CA ASN A 422 -12.79 19.02 15.74
C ASN A 422 -12.33 17.95 16.75
N SER A 423 -13.21 17.56 17.69
CA SER A 423 -12.96 16.46 18.62
C SER A 423 -12.86 15.11 17.90
N GLY A 424 -13.59 14.90 16.80
CA GLY A 424 -13.48 13.69 15.98
C GLY A 424 -12.08 13.47 15.42
N TYR A 425 -11.43 14.53 14.94
CA TYR A 425 -10.01 14.46 14.53
C TYR A 425 -9.08 14.14 15.70
N SER A 426 -9.35 14.66 16.89
CA SER A 426 -8.56 14.38 18.10
C SER A 426 -8.69 12.92 18.54
N THR A 427 -9.92 12.40 18.60
CA THR A 427 -10.21 10.99 18.92
C THR A 427 -9.53 10.04 17.94
N ALA A 428 -9.61 10.36 16.64
CA ALA A 428 -8.97 9.56 15.61
C ALA A 428 -7.44 9.61 15.69
N ALA A 429 -6.86 10.78 16.01
CA ALA A 429 -5.42 10.95 16.21
C ALA A 429 -4.88 10.13 17.39
N TRP A 430 -5.60 10.14 18.52
CA TRP A 430 -5.25 9.33 19.69
C TRP A 430 -5.42 7.83 19.42
N THR A 431 -6.40 7.44 18.62
CA THR A 431 -6.55 6.05 18.14
C THR A 431 -5.35 5.63 17.29
N ALA A 432 -4.90 6.48 16.36
CA ALA A 432 -3.68 6.24 15.58
C ALA A 432 -2.43 6.15 16.48
N CYS A 433 -2.33 7.01 17.51
CA CYS A 433 -1.26 6.97 18.50
C CYS A 433 -1.25 5.63 19.26
N ALA A 434 -2.39 5.16 19.75
CA ALA A 434 -2.50 3.89 20.46
C ALA A 434 -2.05 2.71 19.58
N LEU A 435 -2.42 2.69 18.30
CA LEU A 435 -1.99 1.67 17.34
C LEU A 435 -0.49 1.75 17.03
N ALA A 436 0.08 2.96 16.94
CA ALA A 436 1.51 3.16 16.78
C ALA A 436 2.29 2.66 18.03
N LEU A 437 1.80 2.95 19.24
CA LEU A 437 2.35 2.42 20.48
C LEU A 437 2.26 0.89 20.56
N LEU A 438 1.13 0.31 20.14
CA LEU A 438 0.97 -1.14 20.05
C LEU A 438 2.02 -1.76 19.09
N THR A 439 2.29 -1.10 17.96
CA THR A 439 3.33 -1.53 17.02
C THR A 439 4.72 -1.54 17.69
N ILE A 440 5.03 -0.52 18.49
CA ILE A 440 6.28 -0.45 19.27
C ILE A 440 6.37 -1.59 20.28
N VAL A 441 5.30 -1.84 21.05
CA VAL A 441 5.25 -2.92 22.04
C VAL A 441 5.42 -4.28 21.39
N LEU A 442 4.76 -4.53 20.26
CA LEU A 442 4.90 -5.78 19.50
C LEU A 442 6.34 -5.96 18.98
N ALA A 443 6.94 -4.91 18.43
CA ALA A 443 8.32 -4.95 17.96
C ALA A 443 9.32 -5.20 19.11
N ALA A 444 9.11 -4.57 20.27
CA ALA A 444 9.94 -4.77 21.46
C ALA A 444 9.79 -6.18 22.04
N GLY A 445 8.57 -6.69 22.15
CA GLY A 445 8.30 -8.05 22.65
C GLY A 445 8.92 -9.12 21.78
N ILE A 446 8.82 -8.99 20.45
CA ILE A 446 9.44 -9.91 19.51
C ILE A 446 10.98 -9.83 19.60
N ASN A 447 11.55 -8.62 19.72
CA ASN A 447 12.99 -8.45 19.90
C ASN A 447 13.51 -9.13 21.18
N ALA A 448 12.82 -8.94 22.31
CA ALA A 448 13.18 -9.54 23.59
C ALA A 448 13.10 -11.08 23.54
N SER A 449 12.03 -11.62 22.95
CA SER A 449 11.87 -13.08 22.83
C SER A 449 12.94 -13.75 21.96
N ARG A 450 13.54 -13.02 21.00
CA ARG A 450 14.66 -13.54 20.19
C ARG A 450 15.97 -13.57 20.97
N ASN A 451 16.26 -12.53 21.74
CA ASN A 451 17.48 -12.46 22.55
C ASN A 451 17.51 -13.50 23.68
N ASN A 452 16.33 -13.94 24.14
CA ASN A 452 16.20 -14.95 25.21
C ASN A 452 16.20 -16.39 24.70
N ARG A 453 16.28 -16.64 23.38
CA ARG A 453 16.41 -18.01 22.87
C ARG A 453 17.89 -18.42 22.93
N PRO A 454 18.23 -19.59 23.52
CA PRO A 454 19.60 -20.08 23.47
C PRO A 454 20.03 -20.23 22.00
N PRO A 455 21.31 -19.98 21.67
CA PRO A 455 21.80 -20.19 20.31
C PRO A 455 21.51 -21.62 19.90
N SER A 456 20.75 -21.79 18.81
CA SER A 456 20.48 -23.09 18.21
C SER A 456 21.80 -23.71 17.79
N GLN A 457 22.13 -24.86 18.41
CA GLN A 457 23.25 -25.72 18.01
C GLN A 457 23.02 -26.32 16.62
#